data_AF-A0A8T6A8N7-F1
#
_entry.id   AF-A0A8T6A8N7-F1
#
_cell.length_a   1.000
_cell.length_b   1.000
_cell.length_c   1.000
_cell.angle_alpha   90.00
_cell.angle_beta   90.00
_cell.angle_gamma   90.00
#
_symmetry.space_group_name_H-M   'P 1'
#
loop_
_entity.id
_entity.type
_entity.pdbx_description
1 polymer ?
#
loop_
_entity_poly.entity_id
_entity_poly.type
_entity_poly.pdbx_seq_one_letter_code
_entity_poly.pdbx_strand_id
1 'polypeptide(L)'
;MSLTKLLPVILLMMVTGVQASTRDEIERLWNPQGMAAQPAQPAADTSARTEKPAPRWFRLSNGRQVNLADWKVVLFMQGHCPYCHQFDPVLKQLAQQYGFSVFPYTLDGQGDTAFPEALPVPPDVMQTFFPNIPVATPTTFLVNVNTLEALPLLQGATDAAGFMARVDTVLQMYGGKKRCEISRWCYSLPEYPAS
;
A
#
# COMPACT_ATOMS: atom_id res chain seq x y z
N MET A 1 -55.98 -43.49 -27.02
CA MET A 1 -54.68 -44.20 -27.13
C MET A 1 -53.80 -43.33 -28.03
N SER A 2 -52.60 -42.85 -27.69
CA SER A 2 -51.73 -43.16 -26.56
C SER A 2 -50.78 -41.98 -26.35
N LEU A 3 -50.96 -41.29 -25.22
CA LEU A 3 -50.17 -40.16 -24.70
C LEU A 3 -48.85 -40.66 -24.06
N THR A 4 -48.11 -41.54 -24.73
CA THR A 4 -46.99 -42.28 -24.10
C THR A 4 -45.72 -42.43 -24.94
N LYS A 5 -45.48 -41.58 -25.94
CA LYS A 5 -44.25 -41.70 -26.76
C LYS A 5 -43.42 -40.44 -26.98
N LEU A 6 -43.70 -39.35 -26.26
CA LEU A 6 -42.88 -38.12 -26.31
C LEU A 6 -41.98 -37.90 -25.07
N LEU A 7 -41.87 -38.91 -24.20
CA LEU A 7 -41.14 -38.76 -22.93
C LEU A 7 -39.61 -38.99 -22.95
N PRO A 8 -38.94 -39.62 -23.93
CA PRO A 8 -37.50 -39.87 -23.77
C PRO A 8 -36.59 -38.74 -24.30
N VAL A 9 -37.10 -37.79 -25.07
CA VAL A 9 -36.25 -36.78 -25.75
C VAL A 9 -36.01 -35.52 -24.92
N ILE A 10 -36.85 -35.25 -23.91
CA ILE A 10 -36.70 -34.06 -23.04
C ILE A 10 -35.73 -34.32 -21.86
N LEU A 11 -35.33 -35.58 -21.61
CA LEU A 11 -34.48 -35.93 -20.47
C LEU A 11 -32.97 -35.71 -20.70
N LEU A 12 -32.52 -35.27 -21.89
CA LEU A 12 -31.10 -35.20 -22.24
C LEU A 12 -30.53 -33.77 -22.44
N MET A 13 -31.09 -32.75 -21.79
CA MET A 13 -30.59 -31.35 -21.88
C MET A 13 -30.44 -30.64 -20.51
N MET A 14 -30.09 -31.35 -19.44
CA MET A 14 -29.75 -30.71 -18.16
C MET A 14 -28.53 -31.36 -17.50
N VAL A 15 -27.33 -31.07 -18.02
CA VAL A 15 -26.08 -31.23 -17.26
C VAL A 15 -25.17 -30.03 -17.54
N THR A 16 -25.46 -28.92 -16.85
CA THR A 16 -24.47 -27.87 -16.57
C THR A 16 -24.36 -27.76 -15.06
N GLY A 17 -23.37 -28.44 -14.49
CA GLY A 17 -23.04 -28.39 -13.06
C GLY A 17 -21.61 -27.91 -12.90
N VAL A 18 -21.46 -26.67 -12.45
CA VAL A 18 -20.23 -25.94 -12.19
C VAL A 18 -19.49 -26.57 -10.99
N GLN A 19 -18.21 -26.89 -11.14
CA GLN A 19 -17.28 -27.16 -10.03
C GLN A 19 -16.71 -25.84 -9.52
N ALA A 20 -16.93 -25.51 -8.24
CA ALA A 20 -15.99 -24.71 -7.42
C ALA A 20 -16.53 -24.56 -5.97
N SER A 21 -16.24 -25.52 -5.08
CA SER A 21 -16.40 -25.36 -3.63
C SER A 21 -15.01 -25.28 -2.98
N THR A 22 -14.46 -24.08 -2.83
CA THR A 22 -13.23 -23.83 -2.01
C THR A 22 -13.30 -22.55 -1.18
N ARG A 23 -14.47 -21.92 -1.03
CA ARG A 23 -14.62 -20.71 -0.20
C ARG A 23 -15.28 -20.91 1.16
N ASP A 24 -16.02 -22.01 1.39
CA ASP A 24 -16.66 -22.26 2.69
C ASP A 24 -15.68 -22.75 3.78
N GLU A 25 -14.41 -23.01 3.46
CA GLU A 25 -13.41 -23.55 4.39
C GLU A 25 -12.60 -22.46 5.11
N ILE A 26 -12.49 -21.26 4.54
CA ILE A 26 -11.60 -20.21 5.09
C ILE A 26 -12.26 -19.42 6.23
N GLU A 27 -13.59 -19.36 6.29
CA GLU A 27 -14.30 -18.75 7.43
C GLU A 27 -14.38 -19.68 8.66
N ARG A 28 -13.99 -20.95 8.55
CA ARG A 28 -13.94 -21.90 9.68
C ARG A 28 -12.66 -21.77 10.51
N LEU A 29 -11.67 -21.03 10.02
CA LEU A 29 -10.36 -20.88 10.66
C LEU A 29 -10.19 -19.55 11.42
N TRP A 30 -11.18 -18.64 11.37
CA TRP A 30 -11.15 -17.40 12.14
C TRP A 30 -12.46 -17.15 12.91
N ASN A 31 -12.68 -17.97 13.94
CA ASN A 31 -13.56 -17.64 15.05
C ASN A 31 -12.74 -17.77 16.36
N PRO A 32 -12.57 -16.69 17.16
CA PRO A 32 -11.87 -16.78 18.44
C PRO A 32 -12.65 -17.51 19.54
N GLN A 33 -13.87 -18.01 19.27
CA GLN A 33 -14.65 -18.79 20.23
C GLN A 33 -14.84 -20.22 19.71
N GLY A 34 -14.11 -21.16 20.34
CA GLY A 34 -14.11 -22.56 19.97
C GLY A 34 -15.47 -23.26 20.06
N MET A 35 -15.74 -24.06 19.02
CA MET A 35 -16.58 -25.27 18.98
C MET A 35 -18.03 -25.19 19.52
N ALA A 36 -18.98 -24.85 18.64
CA ALA A 36 -20.35 -25.37 18.71
C ALA A 36 -20.98 -25.44 17.32
N ALA A 37 -21.55 -26.60 16.99
CA ALA A 37 -22.01 -26.98 15.66
C ALA A 37 -23.38 -26.39 15.27
N GLN A 38 -23.55 -25.96 14.01
CA GLN A 38 -24.85 -26.02 13.30
C GLN A 38 -24.70 -25.86 11.75
N PRO A 39 -25.60 -26.46 10.93
CA PRO A 39 -25.39 -26.70 9.50
C PRO A 39 -25.90 -25.58 8.57
N ALA A 40 -25.24 -25.48 7.41
CA ALA A 40 -25.27 -24.38 6.44
C ALA A 40 -26.54 -24.26 5.55
N GLN A 41 -26.86 -23.03 5.15
CA GLN A 41 -27.65 -22.69 3.95
C GLN A 41 -26.91 -21.62 3.12
N PRO A 42 -27.04 -21.61 1.77
CA PRO A 42 -26.13 -20.89 0.88
C PRO A 42 -26.58 -19.45 0.59
N ALA A 43 -25.69 -18.48 0.77
CA ALA A 43 -25.90 -17.08 0.39
C ALA A 43 -25.18 -16.74 -0.93
N ALA A 44 -25.85 -15.90 -1.72
CA ALA A 44 -25.44 -15.49 -3.07
C ALA A 44 -24.18 -14.62 -3.10
N ASP A 45 -23.40 -14.81 -4.17
CA ASP A 45 -22.16 -14.13 -4.52
C ASP A 45 -22.24 -12.59 -4.49
N THR A 46 -21.44 -11.97 -3.63
CA THR A 46 -20.85 -10.65 -3.90
C THR A 46 -19.38 -10.71 -3.49
N SER A 47 -18.56 -11.21 -4.41
CA SER A 47 -17.10 -11.19 -4.27
C SER A 47 -16.62 -9.74 -4.27
N ALA A 48 -16.12 -9.26 -3.12
CA ALA A 48 -15.37 -8.02 -3.03
C ALA A 48 -14.23 -8.06 -4.05
N ARG A 49 -14.39 -7.30 -5.13
CA ARG A 49 -13.38 -7.14 -6.17
C ARG A 49 -12.29 -6.25 -5.59
N THR A 50 -11.10 -6.79 -5.38
CA THR A 50 -9.90 -5.96 -5.17
C THR A 50 -9.62 -5.22 -6.47
N GLU A 51 -10.29 -4.09 -6.67
CA GLU A 51 -10.08 -3.24 -7.83
C GLU A 51 -8.81 -2.40 -7.60
N LYS A 52 -7.85 -2.49 -8.54
CA LYS A 52 -6.62 -1.71 -8.49
C LYS A 52 -6.99 -0.22 -8.42
N PRO A 53 -6.41 0.58 -7.50
CA PRO A 53 -6.73 2.00 -7.40
C PRO A 53 -6.60 2.70 -8.75
N ALA A 54 -7.55 3.58 -9.05
CA ALA A 54 -7.52 4.38 -10.27
C ALA A 54 -6.19 5.15 -10.39
N PRO A 55 -5.60 5.26 -11.60
CA PRO A 55 -4.32 5.93 -11.79
C PRO A 55 -4.34 7.38 -11.28
N ARG A 56 -3.24 7.78 -10.63
CA ARG A 56 -2.97 9.14 -10.14
C ARG A 56 -1.74 9.67 -10.85
N TRP A 57 -1.92 10.15 -12.08
CA TRP A 57 -0.81 10.62 -12.90
C TRP A 57 -0.23 11.93 -12.37
N PHE A 58 1.06 11.91 -12.08
CA PHE A 58 1.84 13.07 -11.67
C PHE A 58 3.00 13.29 -12.65
N ARG A 59 3.20 14.54 -13.05
CA ARG A 59 4.26 14.94 -13.96
C ARG A 59 5.45 15.45 -13.15
N LEU A 60 6.56 14.74 -13.22
CA LEU A 60 7.83 15.14 -12.64
C LEU A 60 8.40 16.37 -13.37
N SER A 61 9.31 17.11 -12.71
CA SER A 61 9.93 18.31 -13.27
C SER A 61 10.75 18.03 -14.53
N ASN A 62 11.26 16.80 -14.70
CA ASN A 62 11.91 16.35 -15.94
C ASN A 62 10.93 15.93 -17.07
N GLY A 63 9.63 16.14 -16.89
CA GLY A 63 8.58 15.82 -17.87
C GLY A 63 8.11 14.37 -17.88
N ARG A 64 8.76 13.46 -17.14
CA ARG A 64 8.31 12.06 -17.02
C ARG A 64 7.03 11.99 -16.18
N GLN A 65 6.12 11.11 -16.57
CA GLN A 65 4.92 10.82 -15.80
C GLN A 65 5.12 9.60 -14.91
N VAL A 66 4.61 9.67 -13.69
CA VAL A 66 4.56 8.57 -12.73
C VAL A 66 3.14 8.41 -12.22
N ASN A 67 2.72 7.17 -11.99
CA ASN A 67 1.44 6.89 -11.36
C ASN A 67 1.65 6.84 -9.85
N LEU A 68 1.18 7.86 -9.11
CA LEU A 68 1.29 7.92 -7.65
C LEU A 68 0.48 6.83 -6.94
N ALA A 69 -0.48 6.19 -7.61
CA ALA A 69 -1.18 5.04 -7.06
C ALA A 69 -0.28 3.80 -6.90
N ASP A 70 0.87 3.76 -7.59
CA ASP A 70 1.86 2.69 -7.44
C ASP A 70 2.79 2.94 -6.22
N TRP A 71 2.56 4.01 -5.46
CA TRP A 71 3.42 4.44 -4.35
C TRP A 71 2.61 4.69 -3.08
N LYS A 72 3.22 4.34 -1.95
CA LYS A 72 2.73 4.62 -0.61
C LYS A 72 3.80 5.36 0.17
N VAL A 73 3.44 6.44 0.82
CA VAL A 73 4.32 7.14 1.75
C VAL A 73 4.23 6.43 3.09
N VAL A 74 5.30 5.79 3.54
CA VAL A 74 5.38 5.27 4.90
C VAL A 74 5.95 6.37 5.78
N LEU A 75 5.20 6.77 6.82
CA LEU A 75 5.58 7.80 7.79
C LEU A 75 5.96 7.13 9.11
N PHE A 76 7.08 7.50 9.71
CA PHE A 76 7.47 7.16 11.07
C PHE A 76 7.37 8.43 11.92
N MET A 77 6.51 8.41 12.93
CA MET A 77 6.14 9.54 13.77
C MET A 77 6.13 9.17 15.26
N GLN A 78 5.87 10.16 16.12
CA GLN A 78 5.60 9.97 17.54
C GLN A 78 4.47 10.93 17.94
N GLY A 79 3.58 10.51 18.83
CA GLY A 79 2.47 11.33 19.29
C GLY A 79 2.93 12.59 20.02
N HIS A 80 4.07 12.57 20.70
CA HIS A 80 4.61 13.72 21.46
C HIS A 80 5.63 14.57 20.68
N CYS A 81 5.85 14.27 19.39
CA CYS A 81 6.90 14.90 18.59
C CYS A 81 6.41 16.25 18.03
N PRO A 82 7.05 17.39 18.41
CA PRO A 82 6.59 18.72 17.99
C PRO A 82 6.73 18.96 16.48
N TYR A 83 7.72 18.33 15.83
CA TYR A 83 7.88 18.40 14.38
C TYR A 83 6.85 17.56 13.63
N CYS A 84 6.38 16.48 14.23
CA CYS A 84 5.34 15.61 13.67
C CYS A 84 4.01 16.37 13.64
N HIS A 85 3.65 17.05 14.73
CA HIS A 85 2.48 17.94 14.78
C HIS A 85 2.50 19.08 13.76
N GLN A 86 3.69 19.52 13.32
CA GLN A 86 3.82 20.54 12.27
C GLN A 86 3.66 19.94 10.87
N PHE A 87 4.24 18.77 10.62
CA PHE A 87 4.36 18.18 9.29
C PHE A 87 3.21 17.26 8.91
N ASP A 88 2.70 16.47 9.85
CA ASP A 88 1.72 15.41 9.61
C ASP A 88 0.41 15.95 9.00
N PRO A 89 -0.13 17.12 9.43
CA PRO A 89 -1.27 17.75 8.75
C PRO A 89 -0.96 18.13 7.29
N VAL A 90 0.25 18.62 7.00
CA VAL A 90 0.70 18.96 5.65
C VAL A 90 0.75 17.71 4.79
N LEU A 91 1.34 16.63 5.29
CA LEU A 91 1.42 15.35 4.59
C LEU A 91 0.02 14.78 4.31
N LYS A 92 -0.90 14.84 5.28
CA LYS A 92 -2.29 14.40 5.11
C LYS A 92 -3.01 15.18 4.03
N GLN A 93 -2.85 16.51 3.99
CA GLN A 93 -3.43 17.35 2.95
C GLN A 93 -2.86 17.02 1.56
N LEU A 94 -1.54 16.83 1.45
CA LEU A 94 -0.90 16.42 0.20
C LEU A 94 -1.39 15.07 -0.29
N ALA A 95 -1.55 14.09 0.60
CA ALA A 95 -2.08 12.78 0.27
C ALA A 95 -3.49 12.87 -0.33
N GLN A 96 -4.35 13.73 0.24
CA GLN A 96 -5.68 14.01 -0.29
C GLN A 96 -5.64 14.73 -1.64
N GLN A 97 -4.73 15.69 -1.80
CA GLN A 97 -4.61 16.50 -3.02
C GLN A 97 -4.07 15.69 -4.21
N TYR A 98 -3.04 14.87 -3.98
CA TYR A 98 -2.33 14.15 -5.05
C TYR A 98 -2.78 12.68 -5.18
N GLY A 99 -3.51 12.17 -4.20
CA GLY A 99 -4.11 10.83 -4.25
C GLY A 99 -3.14 9.67 -3.95
N PHE A 100 -1.95 9.95 -3.41
CA PHE A 100 -1.09 8.90 -2.86
C PHE A 100 -1.56 8.50 -1.45
N SER A 101 -1.28 7.25 -1.06
CA SER A 101 -1.64 6.75 0.28
C SER A 101 -0.52 7.01 1.28
N VAL A 102 -0.87 7.31 2.52
CA VAL A 102 0.07 7.39 3.65
C VAL A 102 -0.17 6.21 4.59
N PHE A 103 0.90 5.61 5.09
CA PHE A 103 0.87 4.57 6.11
C PHE A 103 1.70 5.02 7.32
N PRO A 104 1.06 5.46 8.41
CA PRO A 104 1.74 5.96 9.59
C PRO A 104 2.10 4.83 10.57
N TYR A 105 3.38 4.78 10.93
CA TYR A 105 3.91 4.07 12.08
C TYR A 105 4.23 5.04 13.21
N THR A 106 3.99 4.62 14.45
CA THR A 106 4.40 5.36 15.65
C THR A 106 5.51 4.63 16.40
N LEU A 107 6.53 5.38 16.83
CA LEU A 107 7.63 4.87 17.64
C LEU A 107 7.33 4.90 19.16
N ASP A 108 6.38 5.72 19.60
CA ASP A 108 5.97 5.84 21.01
C ASP A 108 4.61 5.18 21.31
N GLY A 109 4.04 4.50 20.32
CA GLY A 109 2.75 3.82 20.43
C GLY A 109 1.55 4.77 20.36
N GLN A 110 1.76 6.07 20.11
CA GLN A 110 0.70 7.07 20.02
C GLN A 110 0.69 7.74 18.65
N GLY A 111 -0.51 7.84 18.06
CA GLY A 111 -0.79 8.69 16.91
C GLY A 111 -0.97 10.16 17.30
N ASP A 112 -1.00 11.04 16.31
CA ASP A 112 -1.27 12.47 16.49
C ASP A 112 -2.65 12.86 15.93
N THR A 113 -2.99 14.15 15.88
CA THR A 113 -4.31 14.58 15.38
C THR A 113 -4.49 14.33 13.87
N ALA A 114 -3.40 14.33 13.10
CA ALA A 114 -3.43 14.04 11.67
C ALA A 114 -3.53 12.53 11.42
N PHE A 115 -2.80 11.71 12.19
CA PHE A 115 -2.76 10.26 12.08
C PHE A 115 -3.02 9.58 13.43
N PRO A 116 -4.27 9.63 13.96
CA PRO A 116 -4.59 9.04 15.27
C PRO A 116 -4.52 7.51 15.27
N GLU A 117 -4.70 6.90 14.10
CA GLU A 117 -4.67 5.45 13.87
C GLU A 117 -3.25 4.92 13.55
N ALA A 118 -2.20 5.68 13.88
CA ALA A 118 -0.82 5.26 13.64
C ALA A 118 -0.52 3.95 14.39
N LEU A 119 0.04 2.97 13.68
CA LEU A 119 0.31 1.65 14.25
C LEU A 119 1.68 1.63 14.93
N PRO A 120 1.84 1.01 16.10
CA PRO A 120 3.15 0.80 16.70
C PRO A 120 4.08 0.09 15.73
N VAL A 121 5.29 0.62 15.57
CA VAL A 121 6.26 0.04 14.63
C VAL A 121 6.76 -1.33 15.11
N PRO A 122 6.68 -2.38 14.28
CA PRO A 122 7.31 -3.65 14.58
C PRO A 122 8.86 -3.56 14.51
N PRO A 123 9.61 -4.35 15.31
CA PRO A 123 11.08 -4.32 15.30
C PRO A 123 11.72 -4.65 13.94
N ASP A 124 11.13 -5.54 13.15
CA ASP A 124 11.59 -5.92 11.81
C ASP A 124 11.41 -4.78 10.79
N VAL A 125 10.33 -4.00 10.93
CA VAL A 125 10.12 -2.79 10.13
C VAL A 125 11.22 -1.76 10.45
N MET A 126 11.58 -1.58 11.73
CA MET A 126 12.68 -0.68 12.10
C MET A 126 14.01 -1.08 11.45
N GLN A 127 14.34 -2.37 11.45
CA GLN A 127 15.57 -2.88 10.82
C GLN A 127 15.57 -2.68 9.30
N THR A 128 14.41 -2.80 8.67
CA THR A 128 14.26 -2.66 7.21
C THR A 128 14.39 -1.21 6.76
N PHE A 129 13.75 -0.28 7.48
CA PHE A 129 13.70 1.13 7.08
C PHE A 129 14.87 1.95 7.61
N PHE A 130 15.48 1.56 8.74
CA PHE A 130 16.59 2.27 9.38
C PHE A 130 17.86 1.42 9.52
N PRO A 131 18.34 0.71 8.48
CA PRO A 131 19.50 -0.19 8.62
C PRO A 131 20.82 0.56 8.88
N ASN A 132 20.94 1.80 8.40
CA ASN A 132 22.16 2.61 8.52
C ASN A 132 21.88 4.12 8.66
N ILE A 133 20.65 4.49 8.99
CA ILE A 133 20.24 5.89 9.17
C ILE A 133 19.77 6.13 10.59
N PRO A 134 20.05 7.29 11.19
CA PRO A 134 19.60 7.59 12.54
C PRO A 134 18.08 7.67 12.58
N VAL A 135 17.49 7.02 13.57
CA VAL A 135 16.04 7.11 13.81
C VAL A 135 15.72 8.51 14.32
N ALA A 136 14.88 9.24 13.58
CA ALA A 136 14.26 10.48 14.05
C ALA A 136 12.84 10.60 13.49
N THR A 137 12.06 11.52 14.06
CA THR A 137 10.67 11.74 13.66
C THR A 137 10.40 13.21 13.36
N PRO A 138 9.58 13.52 12.33
CA PRO A 138 8.99 12.57 11.38
C PRO A 138 10.04 12.08 10.37
N THR A 139 9.93 10.83 9.92
CA THR A 139 10.70 10.31 8.77
C THR A 139 9.75 9.64 7.77
N THR A 140 9.96 9.88 6.48
CA THR A 140 9.12 9.33 5.41
C THR A 140 9.93 8.56 4.38
N PHE A 141 9.29 7.53 3.83
CA PHE A 141 9.80 6.72 2.72
C PHE A 141 8.74 6.58 1.64
N LEU A 142 9.16 6.49 0.38
CA LEU A 142 8.30 6.04 -0.71
C LEU A 142 8.47 4.53 -0.89
N VAL A 143 7.38 3.78 -0.68
CA VAL A 143 7.34 2.35 -0.94
C VAL A 143 6.54 2.11 -2.20
N ASN A 144 7.15 1.43 -3.17
CA ASN A 144 6.42 0.99 -4.36
C ASN A 144 5.52 -0.20 -3.98
N VAL A 145 4.23 -0.11 -4.25
CA VAL A 145 3.29 -1.17 -3.85
C VAL A 145 3.41 -2.44 -4.71
N ASN A 146 4.03 -2.35 -5.88
CA ASN A 146 4.21 -3.48 -6.80
C ASN A 146 5.54 -4.20 -6.56
N THR A 147 6.60 -3.47 -6.18
CA THR A 147 7.95 -4.06 -5.98
C THR A 147 8.35 -4.17 -4.51
N LEU A 148 7.64 -3.50 -3.61
CA LEU A 148 7.96 -3.35 -2.19
C LEU A 148 9.33 -2.67 -1.92
N GLU A 149 9.93 -2.04 -2.93
CA GLU A 149 11.15 -1.26 -2.76
C GLU A 149 10.84 0.03 -1.99
N ALA A 150 11.60 0.27 -0.91
CA ALA A 150 11.50 1.45 -0.07
C ALA A 150 12.62 2.44 -0.40
N LEU A 151 12.24 3.68 -0.71
CA LEU A 151 13.15 4.77 -1.03
C LEU A 151 13.08 5.82 0.08
N PRO A 152 14.20 6.18 0.74
CA PRO A 152 14.22 7.29 1.70
C PRO A 152 13.74 8.57 1.03
N LEU A 153 12.81 9.28 1.66
CA LEU A 153 12.22 10.50 1.10
C LEU A 153 12.66 11.75 1.85
N LEU A 154 12.37 11.81 3.15
CA LEU A 154 12.61 12.98 3.98
C LEU A 154 12.67 12.60 5.46
N GLN A 155 13.56 13.23 6.21
CA GLN A 155 13.61 13.20 7.66
C GLN A 155 13.51 14.64 8.19
N GLY A 156 12.60 14.88 9.13
CA GLY A 156 12.24 16.20 9.65
C GLY A 156 10.99 16.81 9.02
N ALA A 157 10.53 17.92 9.61
CA ALA A 157 9.37 18.67 9.13
C ALA A 157 9.72 19.55 7.92
N THR A 158 8.77 19.71 7.00
CA THR A 158 8.87 20.59 5.84
C THR A 158 7.49 21.09 5.42
N ASP A 159 7.45 22.03 4.48
CA ASP A 159 6.20 22.49 3.89
C ASP A 159 5.78 21.63 2.67
N ALA A 160 4.63 21.95 2.09
CA ALA A 160 4.08 21.21 0.97
C ALA A 160 5.02 21.18 -0.25
N ALA A 161 5.71 22.30 -0.52
CA ALA A 161 6.61 22.43 -1.66
C ALA A 161 7.90 21.62 -1.44
N GLY A 162 8.49 21.70 -0.25
CA GLY A 162 9.67 20.95 0.13
C GLY A 162 9.44 19.45 0.04
N PHE A 163 8.31 18.95 0.53
CA PHE A 163 7.96 17.54 0.42
C PHE A 163 7.83 17.08 -1.04
N MET A 164 7.04 17.81 -1.84
CA MET A 164 6.83 17.44 -3.25
C MET A 164 8.11 17.56 -4.09
N ALA A 165 9.02 18.48 -3.75
CA ALA A 165 10.34 18.57 -4.37
C ALA A 165 11.20 17.33 -4.08
N ARG A 166 11.11 16.75 -2.87
CA ARG A 166 11.79 15.47 -2.56
C ARG A 166 11.14 14.31 -3.29
N VAL A 167 9.81 14.26 -3.38
CA VAL A 167 9.10 13.24 -4.17
C VAL A 167 9.56 13.29 -5.62
N ASP A 168 9.61 14.48 -6.21
CA ASP A 168 10.10 14.70 -7.56
C ASP A 168 11.53 14.15 -7.73
N THR A 169 12.46 14.61 -6.90
CA THR A 169 13.87 14.21 -6.95
C THR A 169 14.05 12.68 -6.83
N VAL A 170 13.41 12.06 -5.83
CA VAL A 170 13.54 10.61 -5.56
C VAL A 170 12.97 9.78 -6.70
N LEU A 171 11.77 10.13 -7.19
CA LEU A 171 11.15 9.41 -8.30
C LEU A 171 11.89 9.62 -9.63
N GLN A 172 12.58 10.76 -9.81
CA GLN A 172 13.47 10.97 -10.94
C GLN A 172 14.66 10.01 -10.92
N MET A 173 15.35 9.90 -9.78
CA MET A 173 16.46 8.97 -9.61
C MET A 173 16.02 7.51 -9.79
N TYR A 174 14.87 7.14 -9.22
CA TYR A 174 14.34 5.78 -9.30
C TYR A 174 14.11 5.32 -10.75
N GLY A 175 13.36 6.08 -11.56
CA GLY A 175 13.13 5.72 -12.96
C GLY A 175 14.36 5.92 -13.86
N GLY A 176 15.41 6.57 -13.36
CA GLY A 176 16.73 6.64 -14.01
C GLY A 176 17.50 5.31 -13.98
N LYS A 177 17.18 4.39 -13.05
CA LYS A 177 17.82 3.07 -12.94
C LYS A 177 17.53 2.11 -14.11
N LYS A 178 16.64 2.45 -15.06
CA LYS A 178 16.51 1.69 -16.33
C LYS A 178 17.53 2.08 -17.41
N ARG A 179 18.61 2.78 -17.05
CA ARG A 179 19.72 3.11 -17.95
C ARG A 179 21.08 3.25 -17.23
N CYS A 180 21.30 2.47 -16.18
CA CYS A 180 22.64 2.00 -15.86
C CYS A 180 22.71 0.56 -16.32
N GLU A 181 22.97 0.42 -17.62
CA GLU A 181 23.37 -0.85 -18.19
C GLU A 181 24.66 -1.30 -17.49
N ILE A 182 24.69 -2.59 -17.18
CA ILE A 182 25.75 -3.32 -16.48
C ILE A 182 27.11 -3.03 -17.14
N SER A 183 27.85 -2.04 -16.67
CA SER A 183 29.30 -1.91 -16.94
C SER A 183 30.01 -0.71 -16.29
N ARG A 184 29.34 0.24 -15.62
CA ARG A 184 30.08 1.34 -14.98
C ARG A 184 29.38 1.96 -13.76
N TRP A 185 29.81 1.51 -12.59
CA TRP A 185 29.88 2.24 -11.31
C TRP A 185 28.69 3.15 -10.93
N CYS A 186 27.78 2.64 -10.08
CA CYS A 186 26.80 3.44 -9.32
C CYS A 186 27.25 3.72 -7.87
N TYR A 187 28.54 3.98 -7.64
CA TYR A 187 29.05 4.45 -6.34
C TYR A 187 29.52 5.90 -6.45
N SER A 188 28.62 6.81 -6.78
CA SER A 188 28.84 8.25 -6.64
C SER A 188 27.52 8.92 -6.29
N LEU A 189 27.12 8.79 -5.04
CA LEU A 189 26.19 9.75 -4.43
C LEU A 189 26.96 11.06 -4.26
N PRO A 190 26.42 12.22 -4.68
CA PRO A 190 27.01 13.50 -4.31
C PRO A 190 26.85 13.69 -2.79
N GLU A 191 27.98 13.96 -2.13
CA GLU A 191 28.03 14.40 -0.74
C GLU A 191 27.12 15.63 -0.55
N TYR A 192 26.31 15.59 0.51
CA TYR A 192 25.62 16.77 1.01
C TYR A 192 26.66 17.80 1.46
N PRO A 193 26.57 19.08 1.07
CA PRO A 193 27.38 20.10 1.69
C PRO A 193 26.92 20.29 3.14
N ALA A 194 27.79 20.00 4.08
CA ALA A 194 27.67 20.48 5.45
C ALA A 194 27.84 22.00 5.43
N SER A 195 26.80 22.72 5.85
CA SER A 195 26.87 24.12 6.28
C SER A 195 26.99 24.16 7.80
#